data_AF-A0AAN8KGD0-F1
#
_entry.id   AF-A0AAN8KGD0-F1
#
_cell.length_a   1.000
_cell.length_b   1.000
_cell.length_c   1.000
_cell.angle_alpha   90.00
_cell.angle_beta   90.00
_cell.angle_gamma   90.00
#
_symmetry.space_group_name_H-M   'P 1'
#
loop_
_entity.id
_entity.type
_entity.pdbx_description
1 polymer ?
#
loop_
_entity_poly.entity_id
_entity_poly.type
_entity_poly.pdbx_seq_one_letter_code
_entity_poly.pdbx_strand_id
1 'polypeptide(L)'
;MAVVRGIFFVLMCLIGTEAWRSNSAVCGDRRYSTTFSICCDGQINRRSGISPACCGTVSYDSKFRMCCGGQIKRRSGISPSCCGTVSYDSKFRMCCGGQINRRSGISPSCCGTVSYDSKFRMCCDGQINRRSGISPSCCGTRTYDSSFNMCCGGQINSKSGIRPACCGTRTYDSSFNMCCGGQINSKSGIRPACCGTRSYDSTFNMCCAGRVC
;
A
#
# COMPACT_ATOMS: atom_id res chain seq x y z
N MET A 1 66.94 24.10 -30.60
CA MET A 1 66.04 24.26 -29.42
C MET A 1 64.59 24.27 -29.90
N ALA A 2 64.04 23.11 -30.31
CA ALA A 2 62.72 23.03 -30.95
C ALA A 2 61.88 21.83 -30.46
N VAL A 3 62.20 21.27 -29.29
CA VAL A 3 61.54 20.04 -28.79
C VAL A 3 60.70 20.29 -27.52
N VAL A 4 60.79 21.49 -26.92
CA VAL A 4 60.11 21.77 -25.63
C VAL A 4 58.74 22.45 -25.79
N ARG A 5 58.38 22.93 -26.99
CA ARG A 5 57.09 23.60 -27.25
C ARG A 5 55.92 22.66 -27.57
N GLY A 6 56.17 21.39 -27.88
CA GLY A 6 55.13 20.40 -28.21
C GLY A 6 54.47 19.74 -27.00
N ILE A 7 55.19 19.63 -25.88
CA ILE A 7 54.70 18.88 -24.70
C ILE A 7 53.68 19.70 -23.88
N PHE A 8 53.81 21.02 -23.84
CA PHE A 8 52.85 21.90 -23.15
C PHE A 8 51.47 21.96 -23.82
N PHE A 9 51.39 21.76 -25.14
CA PHE A 9 50.11 21.75 -25.86
C PHE A 9 49.34 20.44 -25.69
N VAL A 10 50.03 19.30 -25.52
CA VAL A 10 49.38 18.00 -25.32
C VAL A 10 48.84 17.85 -23.89
N LEU A 11 49.53 18.43 -22.88
CA LEU A 11 49.08 18.35 -21.49
C LEU A 11 47.80 19.18 -21.22
N MET A 12 47.61 20.31 -21.92
CA MET A 12 46.39 21.12 -21.83
C MET A 12 45.17 20.47 -22.50
N CYS A 13 45.38 19.51 -23.41
CA CYS A 13 44.30 18.75 -24.03
C CYS A 13 43.77 17.65 -23.09
N LEU A 14 44.64 16.98 -22.34
CA LEU A 14 44.22 15.93 -21.40
C LEU A 14 43.52 16.49 -20.15
N ILE A 15 44.04 17.59 -19.56
CA ILE A 15 43.43 18.22 -18.38
C ILE A 15 42.05 18.83 -18.73
N GLY A 16 41.88 19.33 -19.96
CA GLY A 16 40.59 19.80 -20.48
C GLY A 16 39.56 18.69 -20.68
N THR A 17 39.98 17.49 -21.06
CA THR A 17 39.05 16.36 -21.31
C THR A 17 38.56 15.65 -20.05
N GLU A 18 39.33 15.67 -18.95
CA GLU A 18 38.97 14.97 -17.72
C GLU A 18 37.98 15.75 -16.84
N ALA A 19 38.12 17.08 -16.81
CA ALA A 19 37.15 17.97 -16.15
C ALA A 19 35.79 17.98 -16.87
N TRP A 20 35.78 17.90 -18.21
CA TRP A 20 34.56 17.80 -19.01
C TRP A 20 33.89 16.43 -18.93
N ARG A 21 34.67 15.34 -18.79
CA ARG A 21 34.10 13.99 -18.57
C ARG A 21 33.37 13.86 -17.23
N SER A 22 33.77 14.62 -16.22
CA SER A 22 33.19 14.54 -14.88
C SER A 22 31.91 15.38 -14.71
N ASN A 23 31.71 16.39 -15.57
CA ASN A 23 30.59 17.34 -15.53
C ASN A 23 29.70 17.29 -16.79
N SER A 24 29.70 16.18 -17.52
CA SER A 24 28.84 15.97 -18.68
C SER A 24 27.90 14.80 -18.46
N ALA A 25 26.64 14.97 -18.87
CA ALA A 25 25.62 13.93 -18.86
C ALA A 25 24.91 13.90 -20.22
N VAL A 26 24.10 12.87 -20.44
CA VAL A 26 23.36 12.66 -21.68
C VAL A 26 21.86 12.76 -21.40
N CYS A 27 21.13 13.44 -22.28
CA CYS A 27 19.68 13.55 -22.28
C CYS A 27 19.17 13.16 -23.67
N GLY A 28 18.59 11.96 -23.81
CA GLY A 28 18.34 11.37 -25.13
C GLY A 28 19.66 11.17 -25.90
N ASP A 29 19.77 11.79 -27.07
CA ASP A 29 21.00 11.74 -27.90
C ASP A 29 21.93 12.94 -27.71
N ARG A 30 21.60 13.87 -26.80
CA ARG A 30 22.33 15.12 -26.61
C ARG A 30 23.15 15.10 -25.34
N ARG A 31 24.44 15.46 -25.43
CA ARG A 31 25.30 15.71 -24.27
C ARG A 31 25.06 17.11 -23.72
N TYR A 32 25.09 17.27 -22.41
CA TYR A 32 24.96 18.57 -21.73
C TYR A 32 25.85 18.66 -20.50
N SER A 33 26.14 19.89 -20.05
CA SER A 33 26.90 20.13 -18.83
C SER A 33 26.00 20.03 -17.59
N THR A 34 26.28 19.10 -16.68
CA THR A 34 25.57 18.95 -15.40
C THR A 34 25.79 20.12 -14.45
N THR A 35 26.78 20.97 -14.75
CA THR A 35 27.05 22.20 -14.00
C THR A 35 25.94 23.24 -14.19
N PHE A 36 25.42 23.40 -15.42
CA PHE A 36 24.48 24.47 -15.76
C PHE A 36 23.10 23.99 -16.19
N SER A 37 22.97 22.72 -16.58
CA SER A 37 21.75 22.17 -17.14
C SER A 37 21.32 20.88 -16.43
N ILE A 38 20.06 20.52 -16.62
CA ILE A 38 19.42 19.31 -16.10
C ILE A 38 18.50 18.73 -17.19
N CYS A 39 18.50 17.41 -17.33
CA CYS A 39 17.57 16.72 -18.21
C CYS A 39 16.26 16.44 -17.48
N CYS A 40 15.13 16.92 -18.01
CA CYS A 40 13.80 16.66 -17.50
C CYS A 40 12.95 16.07 -18.61
N ASP A 41 12.57 14.80 -18.50
CA ASP A 41 11.72 14.09 -19.46
C ASP A 41 12.16 14.28 -20.93
N GLY A 42 13.44 14.04 -21.19
CA GLY A 42 14.06 14.19 -22.51
C GLY A 42 14.38 15.63 -22.94
N GLN A 43 14.03 16.64 -22.13
CA GLN A 43 14.31 18.05 -22.43
C GLN A 43 15.47 18.59 -21.57
N ILE A 44 16.49 19.14 -22.21
CA ILE A 44 17.60 19.81 -21.52
C ILE A 44 17.13 21.20 -21.09
N ASN A 45 17.06 21.40 -19.78
CA ASN A 45 16.67 22.66 -19.15
C ASN A 45 17.87 23.30 -18.45
N ARG A 46 17.83 24.62 -18.26
CA ARG A 46 18.78 25.31 -17.37
C ARG A 46 18.50 24.90 -15.93
N ARG A 47 19.53 24.69 -15.11
CA ARG A 47 19.36 24.41 -13.68
C ARG A 47 18.61 25.57 -13.03
N SER A 48 17.57 25.23 -12.29
CA SER A 48 16.74 26.18 -11.56
C SER A 48 17.18 26.23 -10.10
N GLY A 49 17.84 27.32 -9.71
CA GLY A 49 18.27 27.56 -8.34
C GLY A 49 19.35 26.60 -7.82
N ILE A 50 19.42 26.44 -6.50
CA ILE A 50 20.52 25.71 -5.84
C ILE A 50 20.26 24.20 -5.86
N SER A 51 19.00 23.79 -5.78
CA SER A 51 18.60 22.38 -5.71
C SER A 51 17.68 22.03 -6.88
N PRO A 52 18.18 21.98 -8.12
CA PRO A 52 17.36 21.75 -9.30
C PRO A 52 16.72 20.35 -9.28
N ALA A 53 15.44 20.29 -9.61
CA ALA A 53 14.64 19.09 -9.78
C ALA A 53 13.70 19.24 -10.98
N CYS A 54 13.04 18.15 -11.39
CA CYS A 54 12.14 18.12 -12.55
C CYS A 54 10.68 17.89 -12.13
N CYS A 55 9.76 18.55 -12.83
CA CYS A 55 8.32 18.30 -12.79
C CYS A 55 7.85 18.12 -14.23
N GLY A 56 7.76 16.87 -14.70
CA GLY A 56 7.65 16.57 -16.12
C GLY A 56 8.87 17.10 -16.88
N THR A 57 8.63 17.86 -17.95
CA THR A 57 9.68 18.46 -18.80
C THR A 57 10.30 19.75 -18.24
N VAL A 58 9.82 20.25 -17.10
CA VAL A 58 10.23 21.57 -16.56
C VAL A 58 11.13 21.43 -15.34
N SER A 59 12.25 22.15 -15.34
CA SER A 59 13.13 22.27 -14.17
C SER A 59 12.61 23.28 -13.14
N TYR A 60 12.82 23.04 -11.85
CA TYR A 60 12.52 23.98 -10.76
C TYR A 60 13.48 23.82 -9.56
N ASP A 61 13.56 24.82 -8.68
CA ASP A 61 14.35 24.71 -7.43
C ASP A 61 13.55 24.01 -6.33
N SER A 62 13.94 22.78 -5.99
CA SER A 62 13.32 21.95 -4.95
C SER A 62 13.52 22.48 -3.53
N LYS A 63 14.42 23.45 -3.33
CA LYS A 63 14.55 24.14 -2.05
C LYS A 63 13.26 24.89 -1.71
N PHE A 64 12.63 25.54 -2.71
CA PHE A 64 11.48 26.43 -2.52
C PHE A 64 10.19 25.93 -3.14
N ARG A 65 10.25 24.96 -4.05
CA ARG A 65 9.10 24.45 -4.80
C ARG A 65 9.06 22.92 -4.77
N MET A 66 7.92 22.35 -5.16
CA MET A 66 7.69 20.91 -5.23
C MET A 66 6.76 20.57 -6.40
N CYS A 67 6.83 19.36 -6.92
CA CYS A 67 5.95 18.89 -8.00
C CYS A 67 4.77 18.08 -7.41
N CYS A 68 3.54 18.54 -7.62
CA CYS A 68 2.32 17.83 -7.23
C CYS A 68 1.51 17.52 -8.50
N GLY A 69 1.38 16.25 -8.87
CA GLY A 69 0.58 15.83 -10.03
C GLY A 69 0.95 16.57 -11.33
N GLY A 70 2.25 16.76 -11.58
CA GLY A 70 2.76 17.49 -12.76
C GLY A 70 2.70 19.02 -12.65
N GLN A 71 2.27 19.57 -11.51
CA GLN A 71 2.18 21.01 -11.28
C GLN A 71 3.23 21.46 -10.27
N ILE A 72 4.01 22.48 -10.62
CA ILE A 72 4.99 23.08 -9.70
C ILE A 72 4.25 23.96 -8.69
N LYS A 73 4.36 23.61 -7.41
CA LYS A 73 3.78 24.35 -6.29
C LYS A 73 4.88 24.92 -5.39
N ARG A 74 4.58 26.01 -4.68
CA ARG A 74 5.48 26.54 -3.65
C ARG A 74 5.48 25.59 -2.46
N ARG A 75 6.65 25.38 -1.85
CA ARG A 75 6.72 24.73 -0.54
C ARG A 75 6.23 25.72 0.50
N SER A 76 5.19 25.34 1.23
CA SER A 76 4.57 26.15 2.27
C SER A 76 4.16 25.25 3.45
N GLY A 77 4.29 25.77 4.67
CA GLY A 77 4.05 25.01 5.89
C GLY A 77 5.30 24.30 6.40
N ILE A 78 5.12 23.57 7.50
CA ILE A 78 6.19 22.87 8.23
C ILE A 78 6.58 21.59 7.49
N SER A 79 5.60 20.87 6.96
CA SER A 79 5.84 19.61 6.24
C SER A 79 5.05 19.58 4.93
N PRO A 80 5.50 20.28 3.88
CA PRO A 80 4.82 20.32 2.59
C PRO A 80 4.66 18.92 1.98
N SER A 81 3.49 18.61 1.44
CA SER A 81 3.11 17.33 0.84
C SER A 81 2.06 17.54 -0.25
N CYS A 82 1.78 16.51 -1.06
CA CYS A 82 0.83 16.61 -2.18
C CYS A 82 -0.37 15.67 -2.00
N CYS A 83 -1.55 16.13 -2.44
CA CYS A 83 -2.75 15.33 -2.66
C CYS A 83 -3.20 15.58 -4.09
N GLY A 84 -2.85 14.69 -5.02
CA GLY A 84 -2.98 14.96 -6.45
C GLY A 84 -2.16 16.18 -6.88
N THR A 85 -2.82 17.18 -7.45
CA THR A 85 -2.20 18.44 -7.92
C THR A 85 -2.12 19.53 -6.84
N VAL A 86 -2.66 19.28 -5.65
CA VAL A 86 -2.77 20.26 -4.57
C VAL A 86 -1.70 20.01 -3.52
N SER A 87 -0.96 21.04 -3.13
CA SER A 87 -0.01 20.99 -2.02
C SER A 87 -0.70 21.31 -0.69
N TYR A 88 -0.30 20.64 0.39
CA TYR A 88 -0.79 20.86 1.76
C TYR A 88 0.31 20.62 2.80
N ASP A 89 0.09 21.06 4.04
CA ASP A 89 1.00 20.77 5.16
C ASP A 89 0.59 19.46 5.88
N SER A 90 1.40 18.41 5.72
CA SER A 90 1.17 17.09 6.32
C SER A 90 1.37 17.06 7.83
N LYS A 91 1.88 18.14 8.43
CA LYS A 91 1.88 18.27 9.89
C LYS A 91 0.45 18.31 10.44
N PHE A 92 -0.46 19.00 9.74
CA PHE A 92 -1.83 19.29 10.20
C PHE A 92 -2.93 18.59 9.40
N ARG A 93 -2.64 18.22 8.15
CA ARG A 93 -3.60 17.61 7.22
C ARG A 93 -3.09 16.28 6.67
N MET A 94 -3.96 15.53 6.01
CA MET A 94 -3.62 14.28 5.34
C MET A 94 -4.48 14.10 4.08
N CYS A 95 -3.98 13.33 3.11
CA CYS A 95 -4.71 13.01 1.89
C CYS A 95 -5.36 11.62 2.02
N CYS A 96 -6.69 11.54 1.91
CA CYS A 96 -7.45 10.29 1.87
C CYS A 96 -8.26 10.25 0.58
N GLY A 97 -8.04 9.25 -0.27
CA GLY A 97 -8.79 9.09 -1.53
C GLY A 97 -8.79 10.35 -2.42
N GLY A 98 -7.68 11.09 -2.45
CA GLY A 98 -7.58 12.35 -3.20
C GLY A 98 -8.20 13.58 -2.52
N GLN A 99 -8.75 13.44 -1.32
CA GLN A 99 -9.32 14.55 -0.53
C GLN A 99 -8.40 14.93 0.64
N ILE A 100 -8.15 16.23 0.81
CA ILE A 100 -7.34 16.75 1.90
C ILE A 100 -8.23 16.91 3.13
N ASN A 101 -7.93 16.13 4.16
CA ASN A 101 -8.64 16.14 5.43
C ASN A 101 -7.75 16.69 6.55
N ARG A 102 -8.36 17.16 7.64
CA ARG A 102 -7.62 17.37 8.89
C ARG A 102 -7.13 16.02 9.43
N ARG A 103 -5.99 16.00 10.09
CA ARG A 103 -5.53 14.79 10.79
C ARG A 103 -6.47 14.51 11.97
N SER A 104 -7.07 13.32 11.96
CA SER A 104 -8.04 12.92 12.98
C SER A 104 -7.33 12.26 14.16
N GLY A 105 -7.36 12.94 15.31
CA GLY A 105 -6.88 12.41 16.59
C GLY A 105 -5.39 12.07 16.64
N ILE A 106 -5.03 11.06 17.42
CA ILE A 106 -3.63 10.70 17.71
C ILE A 106 -3.07 9.78 16.62
N SER A 107 -3.89 8.86 16.11
CA SER A 107 -3.49 7.88 15.10
C SER A 107 -4.32 8.06 13.83
N PRO A 108 -4.08 9.13 13.05
CA PRO A 108 -4.86 9.43 11.86
C PRO A 108 -4.71 8.32 10.80
N SER A 109 -5.82 7.91 10.20
CA SER A 109 -5.90 6.89 9.15
C SER A 109 -7.04 7.21 8.18
N CYS A 110 -7.10 6.55 7.03
CA CYS A 110 -8.10 6.82 6.00
C CYS A 110 -9.11 5.67 5.86
N CYS A 111 -10.37 6.02 5.63
CA CYS A 111 -11.42 5.11 5.18
C CYS A 111 -12.05 5.74 3.93
N GLY A 112 -11.65 5.24 2.75
CA GLY A 112 -11.97 5.90 1.48
C GLY A 112 -11.42 7.33 1.43
N THR A 113 -12.31 8.32 1.32
CA THR A 113 -11.97 9.75 1.23
C THR A 113 -11.94 10.48 2.57
N VAL A 114 -12.26 9.80 3.68
CA VAL A 114 -12.43 10.41 5.01
C VAL A 114 -11.30 9.99 5.93
N SER A 115 -10.81 10.92 6.76
CA SER A 115 -9.84 10.63 7.82
C SER A 115 -10.53 10.27 9.16
N TYR A 116 -9.96 9.32 9.89
CA TYR A 116 -10.42 8.93 11.23
C TYR A 116 -9.26 8.59 12.16
N ASP A 117 -9.49 8.57 13.48
CA ASP A 117 -8.49 8.14 14.46
C ASP A 117 -8.58 6.61 14.65
N SER A 118 -7.58 5.90 14.13
CA SER A 118 -7.50 4.43 14.21
C SER A 118 -7.20 3.88 15.60
N LYS A 119 -6.87 4.76 16.57
CA LYS A 119 -6.80 4.40 17.98
C LYS A 119 -8.16 4.00 18.54
N PHE A 120 -9.25 4.65 18.10
CA PHE A 120 -10.60 4.46 18.65
C PHE A 120 -11.59 3.84 17.65
N ARG A 121 -11.30 3.98 16.36
CA ARG A 121 -12.19 3.55 15.27
C ARG A 121 -11.47 2.61 14.30
N MET A 122 -12.24 1.95 13.44
CA MET A 122 -11.78 1.01 12.42
C MET A 122 -12.63 1.17 11.16
N CYS A 123 -12.02 1.03 9.99
CA CYS A 123 -12.71 1.03 8.71
C CYS A 123 -13.02 -0.41 8.29
N CYS A 124 -14.29 -0.74 8.07
CA CYS A 124 -14.74 -2.03 7.56
C CYS A 124 -15.60 -1.79 6.32
N ASP A 125 -15.17 -2.28 5.15
CA ASP A 125 -15.84 -2.06 3.85
C ASP A 125 -16.31 -0.62 3.61
N GLY A 126 -15.41 0.33 3.86
CA GLY A 126 -15.67 1.76 3.67
C GLY A 126 -16.50 2.42 4.77
N GLN A 127 -16.94 1.69 5.80
CA GLN A 127 -17.66 2.22 6.96
C GLN A 127 -16.75 2.37 8.17
N ILE A 128 -16.72 3.57 8.76
CA ILE A 128 -15.95 3.85 9.97
C ILE A 128 -16.80 3.49 11.20
N ASN A 129 -16.35 2.50 11.94
CA ASN A 129 -17.00 2.00 13.15
C ASN A 129 -16.12 2.22 14.38
N ARG A 130 -16.73 2.17 15.57
CA ARG A 130 -15.94 2.05 16.81
C ARG A 130 -15.24 0.69 16.82
N ARG A 131 -14.03 0.64 17.40
CA ARG A 131 -13.37 -0.63 17.68
C ARG A 131 -14.22 -1.44 18.67
N SER A 132 -14.39 -2.72 18.39
CA SER A 132 -15.16 -3.65 19.23
C SER A 132 -14.21 -4.52 20.05
N GLY A 133 -14.25 -4.35 21.37
CA GLY A 133 -13.51 -5.16 22.34
C GLY A 133 -11.98 -5.10 22.20
N ILE A 134 -11.30 -6.17 22.59
CA ILE A 134 -9.83 -6.22 22.68
C ILE A 134 -9.20 -6.53 21.33
N SER A 135 -9.83 -7.43 20.55
CA SER A 135 -9.32 -7.89 19.25
C SER A 135 -10.29 -7.51 18.12
N PRO A 136 -10.46 -6.22 17.81
CA PRO A 136 -11.43 -5.76 16.83
C PRO A 136 -11.14 -6.33 15.43
N SER A 137 -12.18 -6.74 14.72
CA SER A 137 -12.12 -7.32 13.37
C SER A 137 -13.37 -6.94 12.58
N CYS A 138 -13.32 -7.10 11.25
CA CYS A 138 -14.42 -6.74 10.35
C CYS A 138 -15.19 -7.97 9.87
N CYS A 139 -16.52 -7.84 9.79
CA CYS A 139 -17.42 -8.75 9.09
C CYS A 139 -18.32 -7.92 8.18
N GLY A 140 -17.97 -7.85 6.89
CA GLY A 140 -18.55 -6.86 5.99
C GLY A 140 -18.29 -5.44 6.48
N THR A 141 -19.35 -4.63 6.58
CA THR A 141 -19.31 -3.25 7.08
C THR A 141 -19.28 -3.10 8.60
N ARG A 142 -19.34 -4.20 9.37
CA ARG A 142 -19.49 -4.18 10.84
C ARG A 142 -18.21 -4.61 11.54
N THR A 143 -17.96 -4.04 12.72
CA THR A 143 -16.87 -4.45 13.62
C THR A 143 -17.35 -5.45 14.68
N TYR A 144 -16.51 -6.41 15.04
CA TYR A 144 -16.72 -7.35 16.15
C TYR A 144 -15.42 -7.65 16.90
N ASP A 145 -15.51 -8.16 18.12
CA ASP A 145 -14.34 -8.66 18.86
C ASP A 145 -14.07 -10.13 18.49
N SER A 146 -12.96 -10.37 17.79
CA SER A 146 -12.55 -11.70 17.36
C SER A 146 -12.06 -12.59 18.50
N SER A 147 -11.90 -12.07 19.71
CA SER A 147 -11.63 -12.89 20.91
C SER A 147 -12.84 -13.79 21.22
N PHE A 148 -14.05 -13.28 21.04
CA PHE A 148 -15.30 -13.95 21.41
C PHE A 148 -16.17 -14.37 20.22
N ASN A 149 -16.06 -13.67 19.09
CA ASN A 149 -16.91 -13.87 17.92
C ASN A 149 -16.10 -14.22 16.67
N MET A 150 -16.78 -14.65 15.61
CA MET A 150 -16.23 -14.89 14.29
C MET A 150 -17.25 -14.54 13.20
N CYS A 151 -16.74 -14.24 12.00
CA CYS A 151 -17.55 -13.93 10.83
C CYS A 151 -17.71 -15.18 9.95
N CYS A 152 -18.94 -15.68 9.78
CA CYS A 152 -19.26 -16.78 8.88
C CYS A 152 -20.29 -16.31 7.87
N GLY A 153 -19.98 -16.37 6.57
CA GLY A 153 -20.90 -15.96 5.50
C GLY A 153 -21.46 -14.55 5.67
N GLY A 154 -20.67 -13.61 6.21
CA GLY A 154 -21.10 -12.23 6.49
C GLY A 154 -21.91 -12.04 7.78
N GLN A 155 -22.12 -13.10 8.57
CA GLN A 155 -22.78 -13.03 9.88
C GLN A 155 -21.78 -13.14 11.02
N ILE A 156 -21.90 -12.24 11.99
CA ILE A 156 -21.11 -12.27 13.22
C ILE A 156 -21.81 -13.22 14.20
N ASN A 157 -21.09 -14.24 14.63
CA ASN A 157 -21.58 -15.26 15.56
C ASN A 157 -20.57 -15.45 16.68
N SER A 158 -21.05 -15.84 17.87
CA SER A 158 -20.18 -16.29 18.94
C SER A 158 -19.36 -17.50 18.49
N LYS A 159 -18.09 -17.54 18.89
CA LYS A 159 -17.25 -18.73 18.73
C LYS A 159 -17.85 -19.88 19.54
N SER A 160 -18.01 -21.02 18.90
CA SER A 160 -18.58 -22.23 19.50
C SER A 160 -17.48 -23.25 19.80
N GLY A 161 -17.37 -23.64 21.08
CA GLY A 161 -16.47 -24.70 21.55
C GLY A 161 -14.97 -24.38 21.43
N ILE A 162 -14.15 -25.44 21.37
CA ILE A 162 -12.69 -25.35 21.46
C ILE A 162 -12.08 -24.96 20.11
N ARG A 163 -12.60 -25.51 19.02
CA ARG A 163 -12.09 -25.29 17.66
C ARG A 163 -13.20 -24.73 16.76
N PRO A 164 -13.60 -23.46 16.98
CA PRO A 164 -14.70 -22.84 16.25
C PRO A 164 -14.40 -22.76 14.74
N ALA A 165 -15.37 -23.15 13.93
CA ALA A 165 -15.31 -23.19 12.47
C ALA A 165 -16.65 -22.73 11.85
N CYS A 166 -16.63 -22.38 10.56
CA CYS A 166 -17.81 -21.94 9.82
C CYS A 166 -18.41 -23.07 8.97
N CYS A 167 -19.74 -23.16 8.96
CA CYS A 167 -20.53 -23.90 7.97
C CYS A 167 -21.58 -22.95 7.38
N GLY A 168 -21.30 -22.41 6.20
CA GLY A 168 -22.09 -21.31 5.62
C GLY A 168 -22.06 -20.07 6.53
N THR A 169 -23.22 -19.68 7.05
CA THR A 169 -23.39 -18.52 7.93
C THR A 169 -23.31 -18.85 9.43
N ARG A 170 -23.16 -20.13 9.79
CA ARG A 170 -23.22 -20.61 11.18
C ARG A 170 -21.85 -21.04 11.70
N THR A 171 -21.69 -20.95 13.01
CA THR A 171 -20.51 -21.45 13.72
C THR A 171 -20.76 -22.84 14.30
N TYR A 172 -19.70 -23.66 14.36
CA TYR A 172 -19.71 -24.96 15.03
C TYR A 172 -18.33 -25.30 15.60
N ASP A 173 -18.27 -26.19 16.60
CA ASP A 173 -16.99 -26.71 17.09
C ASP A 173 -16.53 -27.89 16.21
N SER A 174 -15.45 -27.66 15.46
CA SER A 174 -14.84 -28.66 14.59
C SER A 174 -14.15 -29.80 15.33
N SER A 175 -14.06 -29.73 16.66
CA SER A 175 -13.62 -30.86 17.50
C SER A 175 -14.66 -31.99 17.49
N PHE A 176 -15.95 -31.63 17.49
CA PHE A 176 -17.06 -32.59 17.61
C PHE A 176 -17.92 -32.70 16.35
N ASN A 177 -17.91 -31.68 15.49
CA ASN A 177 -18.76 -31.63 14.31
C ASN A 177 -17.95 -31.39 13.04
N MET A 178 -18.60 -31.55 11.89
CA MET A 178 -18.07 -31.30 10.55
C MET A 178 -19.15 -30.69 9.66
N CYS A 179 -18.74 -29.93 8.64
CA CYS A 179 -19.66 -29.32 7.67
C CYS A 179 -19.70 -30.14 6.38
N CYS A 180 -20.84 -30.76 6.06
CA CYS A 180 -21.06 -31.51 4.83
C CYS A 180 -22.15 -30.83 4.01
N GLY A 181 -21.83 -30.36 2.80
CA GLY A 181 -22.80 -29.72 1.91
C GLY A 181 -23.57 -28.54 2.55
N GLY A 182 -22.92 -27.79 3.45
CA GLY A 182 -23.54 -26.68 4.18
C GLY A 182 -24.35 -27.07 5.43
N GLN A 183 -24.39 -28.36 5.80
CA GLN A 183 -25.03 -28.85 7.02
C GLN A 183 -24.00 -29.27 8.06
N ILE A 184 -24.22 -28.86 9.31
CA ILE A 184 -23.39 -29.25 10.45
C ILE A 184 -23.83 -30.63 10.90
N ASN A 185 -22.91 -31.59 10.89
CA ASN A 185 -23.14 -32.95 11.32
C ASN A 185 -22.14 -33.33 12.41
N SER A 186 -22.55 -34.17 13.36
CA SER A 186 -21.63 -34.75 14.34
C SER A 186 -20.58 -35.61 13.65
N LYS A 187 -19.34 -35.55 14.15
CA LYS A 187 -18.30 -36.51 13.79
C LYS A 187 -18.60 -37.82 14.51
N SER A 188 -19.12 -38.79 13.78
CA SER A 188 -19.36 -40.14 14.28
C SER A 188 -18.46 -41.14 13.56
N GLY A 189 -18.01 -42.16 14.31
CA GLY A 189 -17.14 -43.21 13.80
C GLY A 189 -15.64 -42.90 13.90
N ILE A 190 -14.83 -43.84 13.39
CA ILE A 190 -13.37 -43.81 13.46
C ILE A 190 -12.79 -42.84 12.43
N ARG A 191 -13.35 -42.84 11.21
CA ARG A 191 -12.92 -41.97 10.11
C ARG A 191 -14.12 -41.20 9.52
N PRO A 192 -14.62 -40.17 10.22
CA PRO A 192 -15.75 -39.36 9.75
C PRO A 192 -15.44 -38.69 8.40
N ALA A 193 -16.34 -38.85 7.44
CA ALA A 193 -16.25 -38.31 6.09
C ALA A 193 -17.61 -37.75 5.65
N CYS A 194 -17.63 -36.92 4.60
CA CYS A 194 -18.86 -36.36 4.03
C CYS A 194 -19.30 -37.12 2.78
N CYS A 195 -20.59 -37.39 2.66
CA CYS A 195 -21.23 -37.80 1.42
C CYS A 195 -22.44 -36.90 1.15
N GLY A 196 -22.29 -35.98 0.20
CA GLY A 196 -23.26 -34.90 -0.02
C GLY A 196 -23.40 -34.00 1.22
N THR A 197 -24.61 -33.95 1.80
CA THR A 197 -24.93 -33.14 2.98
C THR A 197 -24.81 -33.89 4.31
N ARG A 198 -24.45 -35.17 4.30
CA ARG A 198 -24.41 -36.04 5.48
C ARG A 198 -22.98 -36.46 5.85
N SER A 199 -22.75 -36.67 7.15
CA SER A 199 -21.55 -37.36 7.63
C SER A 199 -21.77 -38.88 7.66
N TYR A 200 -20.68 -39.64 7.48
CA TYR A 200 -20.64 -41.09 7.61
C TYR A 200 -19.23 -41.56 8.04
N ASP A 201 -19.09 -42.79 8.53
CA ASP A 201 -17.78 -43.38 8.83
C ASP A 201 -17.23 -44.13 7.62
N SER A 202 -16.15 -43.60 7.03
CA SER A 202 -15.47 -44.18 5.88
C SER A 202 -14.71 -45.47 6.17
N THR A 203 -14.68 -45.90 7.43
CA THR A 203 -14.16 -47.21 7.82
C THR A 203 -15.14 -48.34 7.47
N PHE A 204 -16.44 -48.04 7.49
CA PHE A 204 -17.51 -49.05 7.31
C PHE A 204 -18.34 -48.85 6.05
N ASN A 205 -18.36 -47.63 5.51
CA ASN A 205 -19.19 -47.25 4.37
C ASN A 205 -18.35 -46.46 3.35
N MET A 206 -18.87 -46.27 2.15
CA MET A 206 -18.32 -45.48 1.03
C MET A 206 -19.34 -44.41 0.59
N CYS A 207 -18.97 -43.53 -0.33
CA CYS A 207 -19.90 -42.58 -0.96
C CYS A 207 -20.08 -42.91 -2.45
N CYS A 208 -21.25 -43.45 -2.82
CA CYS A 208 -21.67 -43.71 -4.19
C CYS A 208 -22.57 -42.58 -4.71
N ALA A 209 -22.10 -41.78 -5.67
CA ALA A 209 -22.91 -40.74 -6.32
C ALA A 209 -23.68 -39.81 -5.35
N GLY A 210 -23.04 -39.44 -4.23
CA GLY A 210 -23.63 -38.56 -3.20
C GLY A 210 -24.54 -39.25 -2.19
N ARG A 211 -24.61 -40.59 -2.18
CA ARG A 211 -25.29 -41.39 -1.16
C ARG A 211 -24.34 -42.38 -0.49
N VAL A 212 -24.60 -42.67 0.79
CA VAL A 212 -23.77 -43.61 1.56
C VAL A 212 -24.01 -45.04 1.07
N CYS A 213 -22.90 -45.57 0.59
CA CYS A 213 -22.47 -46.88 0.16
C CYS A 213 -22.03 -47.90 1.20
#